data_AF-A0A976DMA1-F1
#
_entry.id   AF-A0A976DMA1-F1
#
_cell.length_a   1.000
_cell.length_b   1.000
_cell.length_c   1.000
_cell.angle_alpha   90.00
_cell.angle_beta   90.00
_cell.angle_gamma   90.00
#
_symmetry.space_group_name_H-M   'P 1'
#
loop_
_entity.id
_entity.type
_entity.pdbx_description
1 polymer ?
#
loop_
_entity_poly.entity_id
_entity_poly.type
_entity_poly.pdbx_seq_one_letter_code
_entity_poly.pdbx_strand_id
1 'polypeptide(L)'
;LKTTEALYLTRDPRGPSLEEVAPEIFATLVDHGAICRARLREEMQIEFTIEDGRLAVLDAVKVARSGRANLRIAVALAEDGVIPREEAVMRVEPRALSELLHHQVDPRGPRDVFARGIAASPGAATGKLVFSSSAAQASASSGEACILVRRETSPEDIRGMHSAAAVLTERGGMTSHAAVIARGLGLPCVVGASELRLDSKDKKLTAADGRVFREGDMVTLDGSKGEALAGAAEMLPPALDDSFRRLLSWADELRDIGIRANADTPADAETARKFEAQGIGLCRTEHMFFDEDRLIVMREMIFADTPQDRAAALARLLPMQRDDFVQLFEIMQGLPVCIRLFDPPLHEFLPQSREGLRELAEALDRPLSEVVRRAEALTEVNPMLGMRGVRLGVVLPEIYDMQVQAIFEATLESARRGAPVVPEIMIPLVSARREVEL
;
A
#
# COMPACT_ATOMS: atom_id res chain seq x y z
N LEU A 1 12.02 -8.70 53.90
CA LEU A 1 11.96 -9.90 53.03
C LEU A 1 13.25 -10.69 53.25
N LYS A 2 13.18 -11.91 53.81
CA LYS A 2 14.39 -12.72 54.15
C LYS A 2 14.73 -13.79 53.08
N THR A 3 14.05 -13.75 51.95
CA THR A 3 14.22 -14.67 50.82
C THR A 3 15.19 -14.07 49.81
N THR A 4 16.25 -14.82 49.47
CA THR A 4 17.28 -14.49 48.47
C THR A 4 16.87 -14.85 47.04
N GLU A 5 15.67 -15.39 46.85
CA GLU A 5 15.15 -15.78 45.54
C GLU A 5 14.43 -14.60 44.87
N ALA A 6 14.55 -14.51 43.54
CA ALA A 6 13.82 -13.52 42.75
C ALA A 6 12.31 -13.74 42.90
N LEU A 7 11.58 -12.69 43.26
CA LEU A 7 10.12 -12.71 43.42
C LEU A 7 9.45 -12.13 42.18
N TYR A 8 8.31 -12.69 41.80
CA TYR A 8 7.41 -12.03 40.84
C TYR A 8 6.75 -10.82 41.50
N LEU A 9 6.33 -9.83 40.70
CA LEU A 9 5.67 -8.63 41.24
C LEU A 9 4.25 -8.97 41.71
N THR A 10 3.48 -9.62 40.82
CA THR A 10 2.11 -10.10 41.03
C THR A 10 2.08 -11.62 41.14
N ARG A 11 0.95 -12.18 41.59
CA ARG A 11 0.74 -13.63 41.66
C ARG A 11 1.04 -14.31 40.33
N ASP A 12 1.96 -15.26 40.36
CA ASP A 12 2.37 -16.03 39.20
C ASP A 12 2.50 -17.52 39.56
N PRO A 13 1.96 -18.45 38.77
CA PRO A 13 2.06 -19.88 39.05
C PRO A 13 3.50 -20.43 39.04
N ARG A 14 4.48 -19.67 38.53
CA ARG A 14 5.88 -20.07 38.42
C ARG A 14 6.70 -19.81 39.68
N GLY A 15 6.18 -19.11 40.69
CA GLY A 15 6.92 -18.85 41.92
C GLY A 15 6.29 -17.83 42.87
N PRO A 16 6.91 -17.58 44.04
CA PRO A 16 6.40 -16.63 45.03
C PRO A 16 6.40 -15.19 44.52
N SER A 17 5.40 -14.41 44.96
CA SER A 17 5.18 -13.03 44.53
C SER A 17 5.26 -12.00 45.67
N LEU A 18 5.66 -10.78 45.36
CA LEU A 18 5.66 -9.67 46.31
C LEU A 18 4.23 -9.36 46.82
N GLU A 19 3.24 -9.48 45.94
CA GLU A 19 1.82 -9.35 46.26
C GLU A 19 1.37 -10.31 47.38
N GLU A 20 1.91 -11.53 47.44
CA GLU A 20 1.58 -12.51 48.48
C GLU A 20 2.44 -12.35 49.73
N VAL A 21 3.73 -12.08 49.56
CA VAL A 21 4.70 -12.05 50.67
C VAL A 21 4.63 -10.75 51.46
N ALA A 22 4.30 -9.62 50.83
CA ALA A 22 4.20 -8.31 51.45
C ALA A 22 3.09 -7.45 50.81
N PRO A 23 1.80 -7.77 51.04
CA PRO A 23 0.67 -7.13 50.37
C PRO A 23 0.58 -5.62 50.63
N GLU A 24 0.93 -5.15 51.83
CA GLU A 24 0.92 -3.71 52.16
C GLU A 24 1.97 -2.91 51.37
N ILE A 25 3.16 -3.49 51.17
CA ILE A 25 4.23 -2.88 50.37
C ILE A 25 3.82 -2.86 48.90
N PHE A 26 3.22 -3.96 48.42
CA PHE A 26 2.70 -4.03 47.05
C PHE A 26 1.59 -3.00 46.80
N ALA A 27 0.64 -2.83 47.72
CA ALA A 27 -0.39 -1.80 47.60
C ALA A 27 0.21 -0.39 47.52
N THR A 28 1.22 -0.10 48.35
CA THR A 28 1.94 1.19 48.32
C THR A 28 2.67 1.39 46.97
N LEU A 29 3.25 0.34 46.39
CA LEU A 29 3.88 0.39 45.08
C LEU A 29 2.87 0.67 43.96
N VAL A 30 1.69 0.05 44.03
CA VAL A 30 0.59 0.30 43.09
C VAL A 30 0.11 1.75 43.18
N ASP A 31 -0.02 2.30 44.38
CA ASP A 31 -0.38 3.70 44.60
C ASP A 31 0.67 4.66 44.03
N HIS A 32 1.96 4.40 44.27
CA HIS A 32 3.04 5.17 43.64
C HIS A 32 2.98 5.07 42.11
N GLY A 33 2.67 3.89 41.57
CA GLY A 33 2.46 3.70 40.13
C GLY A 33 1.32 4.56 39.58
N ALA A 34 0.18 4.58 40.25
CA ALA A 34 -0.95 5.43 39.87
C ALA A 34 -0.59 6.92 39.92
N ILE A 35 0.15 7.36 40.95
CA ILE A 35 0.62 8.74 41.08
C ILE A 35 1.58 9.09 39.94
N CYS A 36 2.58 8.25 39.67
CA CYS A 36 3.52 8.44 38.57
C CYS A 36 2.79 8.53 37.24
N ARG A 37 1.85 7.60 36.97
CA ARG A 37 1.05 7.59 35.76
C ARG A 37 0.26 8.89 35.58
N ALA A 38 -0.43 9.35 36.61
CA ALA A 38 -1.25 10.55 36.54
C ALA A 38 -0.41 11.84 36.44
N ARG A 39 0.66 11.97 37.23
CA ARG A 39 1.50 13.17 37.30
C ARG A 39 2.43 13.32 36.11
N LEU A 40 3.01 12.21 35.64
CA LEU A 40 3.91 12.19 34.48
C LEU A 40 3.15 12.00 33.16
N ARG A 41 1.84 11.74 33.24
CA ARG A 41 0.94 11.56 32.09
C ARG A 41 1.42 10.47 31.13
N GLU A 42 2.03 9.40 31.63
CA GLU A 42 2.66 8.37 30.81
C GLU A 42 2.76 7.04 31.58
N GLU A 43 2.86 5.94 30.86
CA GLU A 43 3.20 4.65 31.45
C GLU A 43 4.71 4.53 31.66
N MET A 44 5.10 4.38 32.92
CA MET A 44 6.49 4.39 33.36
C MET A 44 6.89 3.01 33.90
N GLN A 45 8.11 2.59 33.57
CA GLN A 45 8.79 1.54 34.34
C GLN A 45 9.33 2.17 35.62
N ILE A 46 8.94 1.59 36.74
CA ILE A 46 9.32 2.05 38.07
C ILE A 46 10.43 1.14 38.59
N GLU A 47 11.56 1.75 38.89
CA GLU A 47 12.65 1.09 39.61
C GLU A 47 12.48 1.41 41.10
N PHE A 48 12.47 0.40 41.94
CA PHE A 48 12.25 0.56 43.37
C PHE A 48 13.12 -0.39 44.17
N THR A 49 13.32 -0.06 45.44
CA THR A 49 13.98 -0.91 46.43
C THR A 49 13.10 -1.06 47.66
N ILE A 50 13.30 -2.16 48.38
CA ILE A 50 12.65 -2.40 49.67
C ILE A 50 13.76 -2.62 50.70
N GLU A 51 13.95 -1.65 51.59
CA GLU A 51 14.97 -1.69 52.65
C GLU A 51 14.27 -1.61 54.01
N ASP A 52 14.57 -2.53 54.92
CA ASP A 52 13.94 -2.63 56.25
C ASP A 52 12.40 -2.58 56.24
N GLY A 53 11.79 -3.15 55.19
CA GLY A 53 10.33 -3.17 55.02
C GLY A 53 9.73 -1.86 54.52
N ARG A 54 10.57 -0.89 54.12
CA ARG A 54 10.14 0.38 53.52
C ARG A 54 10.39 0.38 52.02
N LEU A 55 9.37 0.77 51.27
CA LEU A 55 9.46 0.97 49.83
C LEU A 55 10.09 2.33 49.51
N ALA A 56 11.08 2.35 48.63
CA ALA A 56 11.61 3.58 48.04
C ALA A 56 11.62 3.45 46.51
N VAL A 57 11.01 4.42 45.81
CA VAL A 57 11.11 4.53 44.35
C VAL A 57 12.44 5.20 44.02
N LEU A 58 13.24 4.55 43.18
CA LEU A 58 14.55 5.00 42.75
C LEU A 58 14.46 5.83 41.46
N ASP A 59 13.68 5.34 40.49
CA ASP A 59 13.51 6.00 39.21
C ASP A 59 12.15 5.64 38.58
N ALA A 60 11.69 6.48 37.65
CA ALA A 60 10.54 6.24 36.80
C ALA A 60 10.92 6.61 35.37
N VAL A 61 11.16 5.59 34.53
CA VAL A 61 11.65 5.76 33.16
C VAL A 61 10.59 5.37 32.14
N LYS A 62 10.53 6.12 31.04
CA LYS A 62 9.63 5.78 29.93
C LYS A 62 10.17 4.55 29.21
N VAL A 63 9.34 3.54 29.07
CA VAL A 63 9.73 2.27 28.43
C VAL A 63 9.78 2.43 26.91
N ALA A 64 10.87 1.96 26.29
CA ALA A 64 10.95 1.80 24.85
C ALA A 64 9.91 0.76 24.39
N ARG A 65 9.00 1.16 23.51
CA ARG A 65 7.82 0.36 23.15
C ARG A 65 7.60 0.33 21.64
N SER A 66 6.97 -0.75 21.16
CA SER A 66 6.57 -0.85 19.76
C SER A 66 5.46 0.15 19.42
N GLY A 67 5.26 0.45 18.13
CA GLY A 67 4.16 1.30 17.67
C GLY A 67 2.80 0.81 18.16
N ARG A 68 2.57 -0.51 18.14
CA ARG A 68 1.36 -1.16 18.67
C ARG A 68 1.14 -0.89 20.16
N ALA A 69 2.19 -1.01 20.96
CA ALA A 69 2.11 -0.75 22.40
C ALA A 69 1.92 0.75 22.68
N ASN A 70 2.59 1.63 21.92
CA ASN A 70 2.43 3.08 22.05
C ASN A 70 0.98 3.51 21.80
N LEU A 71 0.35 2.98 20.74
CA LEU A 71 -1.05 3.27 20.43
C LEU A 71 -1.98 2.86 21.57
N ARG A 72 -1.86 1.62 22.06
CA ARG A 72 -2.70 1.10 23.14
C ARG A 72 -2.56 1.93 24.41
N ILE A 73 -1.33 2.33 24.76
CA ILE A 73 -1.07 3.16 25.93
C ILE A 73 -1.65 4.57 25.75
N ALA A 74 -1.48 5.19 24.59
CA ALA A 74 -2.03 6.52 24.33
C ALA A 74 -3.56 6.54 24.46
N VAL A 75 -4.23 5.52 23.91
CA VAL A 75 -5.68 5.36 24.03
C VAL A 75 -6.10 5.11 25.48
N ALA A 76 -5.44 4.19 26.19
CA ALA A 76 -5.75 3.90 27.59
C ALA A 76 -5.57 5.12 28.50
N LEU A 77 -4.52 5.92 28.30
CA LEU A 77 -4.29 7.16 29.05
C LEU A 77 -5.42 8.18 28.82
N ALA A 78 -5.98 8.26 27.62
CA ALA A 78 -7.09 9.15 27.32
C ALA A 78 -8.44 8.62 27.85
N GLU A 79 -8.69 7.32 27.76
CA GLU A 79 -9.89 6.68 28.31
C GLU A 79 -9.91 6.78 29.86
N ASP A 80 -8.75 6.68 30.51
CA ASP A 80 -8.60 6.86 31.95
C ASP A 80 -8.59 8.35 32.37
N GLY A 81 -8.74 9.29 31.43
CA GLY A 81 -8.80 10.73 31.70
C GLY A 81 -7.48 11.36 32.15
N VAL A 82 -6.35 10.66 32.00
CA VAL A 82 -5.01 11.17 32.34
C VAL A 82 -4.53 12.20 31.33
N ILE A 83 -4.88 12.00 30.05
CA ILE A 83 -4.61 12.95 28.96
C ILE A 83 -5.89 13.23 28.16
N PRO A 84 -6.01 14.41 27.54
CA PRO A 84 -7.10 14.69 26.62
C PRO A 84 -6.94 13.91 25.30
N ARG A 85 -8.04 13.71 24.56
CA ARG A 85 -8.06 12.89 23.32
C ARG A 85 -7.16 13.47 22.23
N GLU A 86 -7.11 14.79 22.14
CA GLU A 86 -6.26 15.57 21.24
C GLU A 86 -4.79 15.22 21.44
N GLU A 87 -4.36 15.09 22.70
CA GLU A 87 -2.99 14.70 23.03
C GLU A 87 -2.72 13.24 22.69
N ALA A 88 -3.68 12.34 22.89
CA ALA A 88 -3.52 10.94 22.50
C ALA A 88 -3.31 10.78 20.99
N VAL A 89 -4.07 11.52 20.18
CA VAL A 89 -3.88 11.57 18.72
C VAL A 89 -2.50 12.08 18.35
N MET A 90 -2.03 13.16 18.99
CA MET A 90 -0.70 13.74 18.72
C MET A 90 0.48 12.87 19.20
N ARG A 91 0.26 11.94 20.13
CA ARG A 91 1.31 11.03 20.65
C ARG A 91 1.59 9.82 19.75
N VAL A 92 0.71 9.54 18.79
CA VAL A 92 0.88 8.41 17.87
C VAL A 92 1.41 8.93 16.54
N GLU A 93 2.62 8.53 16.18
CA GLU A 93 3.18 8.90 14.89
C GLU A 93 2.36 8.28 13.74
N PRO A 94 2.02 9.03 12.68
CA PRO A 94 1.22 8.51 11.57
C PRO A 94 1.83 7.26 10.91
N ARG A 95 3.17 7.18 10.82
CA ARG A 95 3.86 6.01 10.26
C ARG A 95 3.56 4.73 11.04
N ALA A 96 3.43 4.81 12.37
CA ALA A 96 3.11 3.66 13.19
C ALA A 96 1.72 3.10 12.84
N LEU A 97 0.75 3.96 12.49
CA LEU A 97 -0.58 3.50 12.05
C LEU A 97 -0.49 2.69 10.77
N SER A 98 0.26 3.16 9.77
CA SER A 98 0.46 2.42 8.52
C SER A 98 1.10 1.06 8.77
N GLU A 99 2.06 0.96 9.68
CA GLU A 99 2.69 -0.31 10.02
C GLU A 99 1.71 -1.31 10.68
N LEU A 100 0.70 -0.83 11.42
CA LEU A 100 -0.32 -1.69 12.06
C LEU A 100 -1.35 -2.26 11.07
N LEU A 101 -1.45 -1.69 9.87
CA LEU A 101 -2.31 -2.20 8.79
C LEU A 101 -1.73 -3.47 8.14
N HIS A 102 -0.45 -3.75 8.33
CA HIS A 102 0.26 -4.83 7.66
C HIS A 102 0.71 -5.91 8.65
N HIS A 103 0.98 -7.11 8.13
CA HIS A 103 1.68 -8.13 8.91
C HIS A 103 3.07 -7.61 9.29
N GLN A 104 3.57 -8.02 10.44
CA GLN A 104 4.93 -7.66 10.89
C GLN A 104 5.69 -8.90 11.32
N VAL A 105 7.01 -8.91 11.13
CA VAL A 105 7.85 -9.97 11.71
C VAL A 105 7.84 -9.84 13.23
N ASP A 106 7.58 -10.93 13.95
CA ASP A 106 7.58 -10.93 15.41
C ASP A 106 8.99 -10.55 15.92
N PRO A 107 9.13 -9.47 16.70
CA PRO A 107 10.43 -9.05 17.21
C PRO A 107 11.04 -10.02 18.23
N ARG A 108 10.26 -10.97 18.77
CA ARG A 108 10.72 -11.98 19.73
C ARG A 108 11.36 -13.19 19.05
N GLY A 109 11.06 -13.41 17.77
CA GLY A 109 11.57 -14.53 16.98
C GLY A 109 13.02 -14.29 16.49
N PRO A 110 13.72 -15.37 16.08
CA PRO A 110 15.05 -15.25 15.48
C PRO A 110 14.96 -14.51 14.13
N ARG A 111 15.95 -13.65 13.86
CA ARG A 111 16.06 -12.90 12.60
C ARG A 111 17.32 -13.30 11.86
N ASP A 112 17.21 -14.26 10.94
CA ASP A 112 18.32 -14.64 10.04
C ASP A 112 18.35 -13.72 8.81
N VAL A 113 18.85 -12.51 9.01
CA VAL A 113 18.92 -11.48 7.97
C VAL A 113 20.05 -11.80 6.98
N PHE A 114 19.73 -11.87 5.68
CA PHE A 114 20.72 -12.08 4.62
C PHE A 114 20.94 -10.85 3.74
N ALA A 115 20.03 -9.87 3.77
CA ALA A 115 20.20 -8.62 3.07
C ALA A 115 19.49 -7.46 3.77
N ARG A 116 20.03 -6.26 3.57
CA ARG A 116 19.45 -4.99 4.02
C ARG A 116 19.33 -4.05 2.83
N GLY A 117 18.26 -3.26 2.82
CA GLY A 117 18.00 -2.22 1.85
C GLY A 117 17.19 -1.10 2.46
N ILE A 118 16.58 -0.30 1.60
CA ILE A 118 15.73 0.82 1.99
C ILE A 118 14.30 0.30 2.20
N ALA A 119 13.76 0.55 3.40
CA ALA A 119 12.36 0.31 3.76
C ALA A 119 11.41 1.20 2.93
N ALA A 120 11.00 0.71 1.76
CA ALA A 120 10.27 1.50 0.77
C ALA A 120 8.76 1.54 1.06
N SER A 121 8.21 0.38 1.45
CA SER A 121 6.80 0.21 1.78
C SER A 121 6.68 -0.74 2.97
N PRO A 122 5.91 -0.38 4.02
CA PRO A 122 5.85 -1.12 5.27
C PRO A 122 5.18 -2.49 5.12
N GLY A 123 5.35 -3.31 6.16
CA GLY A 123 4.75 -4.64 6.26
C GLY A 123 5.75 -5.77 6.09
N ALA A 124 5.30 -6.99 6.30
CA ALA A 124 6.09 -8.19 6.17
C ALA A 124 5.33 -9.27 5.40
N ALA A 125 6.05 -10.02 4.58
CA ALA A 125 5.48 -11.12 3.82
C ALA A 125 6.50 -12.25 3.64
N THR A 126 6.01 -13.48 3.71
CA THR A 126 6.78 -14.70 3.45
C THR A 126 6.33 -15.30 2.13
N GLY A 127 7.27 -15.71 1.28
CA GLY A 127 6.97 -16.32 0.00
C GLY A 127 8.19 -16.90 -0.69
N LYS A 128 7.93 -17.62 -1.79
CA LYS A 128 8.97 -18.17 -2.65
C LYS A 128 9.59 -17.10 -3.53
N LEU A 129 10.91 -17.11 -3.71
CA LEU A 129 11.59 -16.19 -4.63
C LEU A 129 11.16 -16.43 -6.08
N VAL A 130 10.81 -15.36 -6.79
CA VAL A 130 10.57 -15.35 -8.24
C VAL A 130 11.31 -14.17 -8.88
N PHE A 131 11.80 -14.34 -10.11
CA PHE A 131 12.68 -13.36 -10.77
C PHE A 131 12.07 -12.65 -11.99
N SER A 132 10.82 -12.96 -12.33
CA SER A 132 10.07 -12.30 -13.41
C SER A 132 8.62 -12.01 -13.03
N SER A 133 8.06 -10.97 -13.65
CA SER A 133 6.64 -10.61 -13.53
C SER A 133 5.70 -11.76 -13.93
N SER A 134 6.08 -12.54 -14.96
CA SER A 134 5.33 -13.72 -15.39
C SER A 134 5.36 -14.86 -14.36
N ALA A 135 6.49 -15.08 -13.69
CA ALA A 135 6.60 -16.08 -12.65
C ALA A 135 5.78 -15.70 -11.41
N ALA A 136 5.75 -14.41 -11.04
CA ALA A 136 4.89 -13.93 -9.96
C ALA A 136 3.40 -14.17 -10.25
N GLN A 137 2.94 -13.88 -11.47
CA GLN A 137 1.57 -14.16 -11.91
C GLN A 137 1.25 -15.66 -11.90
N ALA A 138 2.18 -16.51 -12.33
CA ALA A 138 2.02 -17.97 -12.30
C ALA A 138 1.96 -18.54 -10.87
N SER A 139 2.74 -17.98 -9.93
CA SER A 139 2.66 -18.34 -8.52
C SER A 139 1.31 -17.94 -7.92
N ALA A 140 0.82 -16.73 -8.21
CA ALA A 140 -0.49 -16.26 -7.74
C ALA A 140 -1.64 -17.11 -8.28
N SER A 141 -1.63 -17.49 -9.57
CA SER A 141 -2.64 -18.38 -10.15
C SER A 141 -2.63 -19.78 -9.54
N SER A 142 -1.49 -20.21 -9.00
CA SER A 142 -1.33 -21.46 -8.27
C SER A 142 -1.64 -21.34 -6.77
N GLY A 143 -2.01 -20.15 -6.28
CA GLY A 143 -2.28 -19.87 -4.87
C GLY A 143 -1.03 -19.85 -3.98
N GLU A 144 0.16 -19.74 -4.55
CA GLU A 144 1.43 -19.70 -3.81
C GLU A 144 1.92 -18.26 -3.62
N ALA A 145 2.20 -17.86 -2.38
CA ALA A 145 2.82 -16.57 -2.09
C ALA A 145 4.25 -16.50 -2.63
N CYS A 146 4.57 -15.41 -3.32
CA CYS A 146 5.89 -15.20 -3.91
C CYS A 146 6.50 -13.82 -3.55
N ILE A 147 7.82 -13.74 -3.58
CA ILE A 147 8.58 -12.50 -3.43
C ILE A 147 9.25 -12.20 -4.76
N LEU A 148 8.83 -11.12 -5.42
CA LEU A 148 9.36 -10.70 -6.70
C LEU A 148 10.70 -9.98 -6.48
N VAL A 149 11.77 -10.55 -7.05
CA VAL A 149 13.10 -9.98 -7.01
C VAL A 149 13.52 -9.47 -8.38
N ARG A 150 13.86 -8.19 -8.45
CA ARG A 150 14.29 -7.52 -9.70
C ARG A 150 15.56 -6.71 -9.45
N ARG A 151 16.32 -6.42 -10.51
CA ARG A 151 17.41 -5.42 -10.37
C ARG A 151 16.80 -4.03 -10.13
N GLU A 152 15.83 -3.71 -10.96
CA GLU A 152 14.96 -2.54 -10.89
C GLU A 152 13.63 -2.94 -11.55
N THR A 153 12.53 -2.32 -11.15
CA THR A 153 11.22 -2.55 -11.77
C THR A 153 10.94 -1.53 -12.86
N SER A 154 10.25 -1.95 -13.91
CA SER A 154 9.72 -1.11 -14.98
C SER A 154 8.17 -1.17 -15.01
N PRO A 155 7.48 -0.36 -15.84
CA PRO A 155 6.03 -0.42 -15.97
C PRO A 155 5.48 -1.81 -16.36
N GLU A 156 6.25 -2.63 -17.07
CA GLU A 156 5.86 -4.00 -17.43
C GLU A 156 5.81 -4.96 -16.22
N ASP A 157 6.47 -4.59 -15.12
CA ASP A 157 6.50 -5.37 -13.88
C ASP A 157 5.29 -5.10 -12.97
N ILE A 158 4.43 -4.10 -13.26
CA ILE A 158 3.29 -3.72 -12.42
C ILE A 158 2.38 -4.90 -12.11
N ARG A 159 2.01 -5.69 -13.12
CA ARG A 159 1.16 -6.89 -12.93
C ARG A 159 1.81 -7.92 -12.02
N GLY A 160 3.11 -8.16 -12.20
CA GLY A 160 3.90 -9.03 -11.34
C GLY A 160 3.96 -8.54 -9.91
N MET A 161 4.07 -7.21 -9.70
CA MET A 161 4.02 -6.61 -8.38
C MET A 161 2.64 -6.80 -7.71
N HIS A 162 1.54 -6.64 -8.45
CA HIS A 162 0.19 -6.94 -7.95
C HIS A 162 0.00 -8.41 -7.52
N SER A 163 0.67 -9.34 -8.21
CA SER A 163 0.60 -10.77 -7.91
C SER A 163 1.57 -11.23 -6.81
N ALA A 164 2.59 -10.43 -6.50
CA ALA A 164 3.57 -10.77 -5.49
C ALA A 164 3.07 -10.44 -4.08
N ALA A 165 3.57 -11.18 -3.09
CA ALA A 165 3.35 -10.87 -1.67
C ALA A 165 4.34 -9.82 -1.15
N ALA A 166 5.48 -9.66 -1.81
CA ALA A 166 6.50 -8.65 -1.49
C ALA A 166 7.40 -8.38 -2.70
N VAL A 167 8.08 -7.22 -2.72
CA VAL A 167 9.03 -6.84 -3.77
C VAL A 167 10.38 -6.47 -3.19
N LEU A 168 11.44 -7.09 -3.72
CA LEU A 168 12.82 -6.81 -3.35
C LEU A 168 13.60 -6.36 -4.59
N THR A 169 14.30 -5.23 -4.50
CA THR A 169 15.16 -4.76 -5.61
C THR A 169 16.61 -4.56 -5.21
N GLU A 170 17.52 -4.91 -6.12
CA GLU A 170 18.98 -4.66 -5.99
C GLU A 170 19.27 -3.15 -6.00
N ARG A 171 18.56 -2.41 -6.87
CA ARG A 171 18.74 -0.97 -7.09
C ARG A 171 17.43 -0.22 -6.87
N GLY A 172 17.56 1.09 -6.67
CA GLY A 172 16.43 2.01 -6.49
C GLY A 172 16.46 2.70 -5.13
N GLY A 173 15.91 3.91 -5.08
CA GLY A 173 15.73 4.67 -3.86
C GLY A 173 14.26 4.77 -3.45
N MET A 174 13.98 5.60 -2.43
CA MET A 174 12.61 5.87 -1.94
C MET A 174 11.65 6.44 -3.00
N THR A 175 12.17 6.99 -4.10
CA THR A 175 11.40 7.54 -5.22
C THR A 175 11.44 6.66 -6.48
N SER A 176 12.02 5.46 -6.38
CA SER A 176 12.05 4.52 -7.50
C SER A 176 10.65 4.01 -7.87
N HIS A 177 10.50 3.52 -9.10
CA HIS A 177 9.26 2.92 -9.59
C HIS A 177 8.71 1.88 -8.61
N ALA A 178 9.55 0.94 -8.16
CA ALA A 178 9.17 -0.09 -7.18
C ALA A 178 8.60 0.52 -5.89
N ALA A 179 9.28 1.52 -5.33
CA ALA A 179 8.86 2.16 -4.08
C ALA A 179 7.53 2.94 -4.21
N VAL A 180 7.31 3.58 -5.35
CA VAL A 180 6.06 4.34 -5.59
C VAL A 180 4.89 3.38 -5.77
N ILE A 181 5.04 2.37 -6.62
CA ILE A 181 3.97 1.38 -6.88
C ILE A 181 3.68 0.57 -5.62
N ALA A 182 4.71 0.04 -4.95
CA ALA A 182 4.51 -0.80 -3.77
C ALA A 182 3.77 -0.07 -2.64
N ARG A 183 4.05 1.22 -2.41
CA ARG A 183 3.27 2.02 -1.43
C ARG A 183 1.83 2.23 -1.85
N GLY A 184 1.58 2.45 -3.13
CA GLY A 184 0.22 2.55 -3.67
C GLY A 184 -0.58 1.26 -3.44
N LEU A 185 0.08 0.11 -3.53
CA LEU A 185 -0.52 -1.21 -3.36
C LEU A 185 -0.56 -1.72 -1.90
N GLY A 186 0.06 -1.02 -0.95
CA GLY A 186 0.27 -1.56 0.40
C GLY A 186 1.13 -2.82 0.42
N LEU A 187 1.99 -3.00 -0.60
CA LEU A 187 2.81 -4.17 -0.80
C LEU A 187 4.15 -3.99 -0.06
N PRO A 188 4.56 -4.90 0.84
CA PRO A 188 5.85 -4.83 1.51
C PRO A 188 6.99 -4.76 0.49
N CYS A 189 7.85 -3.74 0.61
CA CYS A 189 8.89 -3.51 -0.38
C CYS A 189 10.20 -3.01 0.22
N VAL A 190 11.28 -3.65 -0.20
CA VAL A 190 12.66 -3.26 0.14
C VAL A 190 13.38 -2.98 -1.17
N VAL A 191 13.89 -1.76 -1.33
CA VAL A 191 14.58 -1.33 -2.54
C VAL A 191 16.04 -1.02 -2.26
N GLY A 192 16.89 -1.10 -3.28
CA GLY A 192 18.29 -0.70 -3.14
C GLY A 192 19.09 -1.59 -2.19
N ALA A 193 18.78 -2.89 -2.15
CA ALA A 193 19.59 -3.88 -1.45
C ALA A 193 20.87 -4.17 -2.26
N SER A 194 21.77 -3.18 -2.33
CA SER A 194 22.97 -3.18 -3.19
C SER A 194 23.99 -4.27 -2.87
N GLU A 195 23.88 -4.88 -1.69
CA GLU A 195 24.68 -6.02 -1.24
C GLU A 195 24.29 -7.33 -1.94
N LEU A 196 23.10 -7.38 -2.54
CA LEU A 196 22.64 -8.51 -3.33
C LEU A 196 23.22 -8.46 -4.75
N ARG A 197 23.49 -9.64 -5.30
CA ARG A 197 23.80 -9.81 -6.72
C ARG A 197 22.78 -10.72 -7.36
N LEU A 198 21.95 -10.15 -8.24
CA LEU A 198 20.97 -10.91 -9.00
C LEU A 198 21.55 -11.37 -10.35
N ASP A 199 21.57 -12.68 -10.56
CA ASP A 199 21.76 -13.30 -11.87
C ASP A 199 20.42 -13.73 -12.45
N SER A 200 19.92 -12.94 -13.40
CA SER A 200 18.63 -13.20 -14.06
C SER A 200 18.67 -14.39 -15.02
N LYS A 201 19.85 -14.80 -15.52
CA LYS A 201 19.97 -15.95 -16.44
C LYS A 201 19.94 -17.26 -15.65
N ASP A 202 20.70 -17.31 -14.57
CA ASP A 202 20.80 -18.49 -13.70
C ASP A 202 19.73 -18.53 -12.61
N LYS A 203 18.85 -17.51 -12.56
CA LYS A 203 17.75 -17.37 -11.59
C LYS A 203 18.26 -17.56 -10.16
N LYS A 204 19.31 -16.80 -9.86
CA LYS A 204 20.11 -16.93 -8.63
C LYS A 204 20.31 -15.57 -7.99
N LEU A 205 20.09 -15.51 -6.68
CA LEU A 205 20.36 -14.35 -5.83
C LEU A 205 21.52 -14.70 -4.89
N THR A 206 22.58 -13.90 -4.90
CA THR A 206 23.74 -14.09 -4.00
C THR A 206 23.80 -12.96 -3.00
N ALA A 207 23.83 -13.31 -1.71
CA ALA A 207 23.98 -12.37 -0.60
C ALA A 207 25.45 -12.01 -0.35
N ALA A 208 25.70 -10.92 0.37
CA ALA A 208 27.07 -10.47 0.67
C ALA A 208 27.86 -11.46 1.54
N ASP A 209 27.17 -12.26 2.35
CA ASP A 209 27.77 -13.33 3.17
C ASP A 209 28.09 -14.61 2.37
N GLY A 210 27.82 -14.62 1.06
CA GLY A 210 28.09 -15.75 0.17
C GLY A 210 26.95 -16.76 0.07
N ARG A 211 25.85 -16.60 0.83
CA ARG A 211 24.66 -17.44 0.67
C ARG A 211 24.04 -17.26 -0.71
N VAL A 212 23.53 -18.37 -1.23
CA VAL A 212 22.93 -18.44 -2.56
C VAL A 212 21.49 -18.90 -2.42
N PHE A 213 20.58 -18.07 -2.93
CA PHE A 213 19.15 -18.37 -3.00
C PHE A 213 18.75 -18.55 -4.47
N ARG A 214 17.86 -19.49 -4.72
CA ARG A 214 17.34 -19.84 -6.05
C ARG A 214 15.84 -19.58 -6.13
N GLU A 215 15.33 -19.63 -7.35
CA GLU A 215 13.89 -19.52 -7.59
C GLU A 215 13.17 -20.66 -6.85
N GLY A 216 12.10 -20.32 -6.12
CA GLY A 216 11.37 -21.25 -5.28
C GLY A 216 11.81 -21.29 -3.81
N ASP A 217 12.98 -20.75 -3.47
CA ASP A 217 13.43 -20.72 -2.07
C ASP A 217 12.53 -19.82 -1.23
N MET A 218 12.20 -20.29 -0.02
CA MET A 218 11.33 -19.56 0.91
C MET A 218 12.13 -18.49 1.66
N VAL A 219 11.62 -17.27 1.63
CA VAL A 219 12.20 -16.12 2.33
C VAL A 219 11.10 -15.27 2.93
N THR A 220 11.47 -14.42 3.89
CA THR A 220 10.59 -13.41 4.46
C THR A 220 11.16 -12.03 4.23
N LEU A 221 10.35 -11.09 3.75
CA LEU A 221 10.73 -9.71 3.57
C LEU A 221 10.04 -8.84 4.61
N ASP A 222 10.80 -8.02 5.32
CA ASP A 222 10.32 -7.00 6.26
C ASP A 222 10.55 -5.61 5.65
N GLY A 223 9.52 -5.11 4.97
CA GLY A 223 9.47 -3.80 4.35
C GLY A 223 9.46 -2.64 5.37
N SER A 224 9.07 -2.88 6.61
CA SER A 224 9.10 -1.86 7.67
C SER A 224 10.53 -1.57 8.14
N LYS A 225 11.37 -2.61 8.27
CA LYS A 225 12.78 -2.49 8.66
C LYS A 225 13.77 -2.47 7.50
N GLY A 226 13.34 -2.79 6.28
CA GLY A 226 14.22 -2.86 5.12
C GLY A 226 15.10 -4.10 5.13
N GLU A 227 14.60 -5.22 5.67
CA GLU A 227 15.39 -6.45 5.87
C GLU A 227 14.81 -7.61 5.07
N ALA A 228 15.67 -8.45 4.49
CA ALA A 228 15.30 -9.75 3.94
C ALA A 228 15.87 -10.87 4.82
N LEU A 229 15.00 -11.81 5.20
CA LEU A 229 15.29 -12.90 6.12
C LEU A 229 15.20 -14.25 5.42
N ALA A 230 16.10 -15.16 5.75
CA ALA A 230 16.11 -16.51 5.22
C ALA A 230 15.00 -17.35 5.87
N GLY A 231 14.24 -18.08 5.06
CA GLY A 231 13.15 -18.92 5.54
C GLY A 231 11.86 -18.15 5.90
N ALA A 232 10.95 -18.85 6.57
CA ALA A 232 9.68 -18.31 7.05
C ALA A 232 9.85 -17.79 8.49
N ALA A 233 9.85 -16.48 8.67
CA ALA A 233 9.87 -15.87 9.99
C ALA A 233 8.46 -15.87 10.61
N GLU A 234 8.38 -15.92 11.94
CA GLU A 234 7.10 -15.77 12.63
C GLU A 234 6.56 -14.35 12.41
N MET A 235 5.26 -14.25 12.12
CA MET A 235 4.59 -12.99 11.82
C MET A 235 3.46 -12.71 12.80
N LEU A 236 3.28 -11.44 13.12
CA LEU A 236 2.14 -10.89 13.83
C LEU A 236 1.12 -10.38 12.79
N PRO A 237 -0.18 -10.70 12.96
CA PRO A 237 -1.21 -10.18 12.08
C PRO A 237 -1.41 -8.68 12.27
N PRO A 238 -2.04 -8.00 11.29
CA PRO A 238 -2.45 -6.60 11.42
C PRO A 238 -3.22 -6.36 12.71
N ALA A 239 -2.94 -5.23 13.34
CA ALA A 239 -3.46 -4.87 14.65
C ALA A 239 -4.54 -3.78 14.53
N LEU A 240 -5.65 -4.13 13.89
CA LEU A 240 -6.85 -3.29 13.78
C LEU A 240 -7.76 -3.46 15.01
N ASP A 241 -7.15 -3.33 16.20
CA ASP A 241 -7.86 -3.52 17.47
C ASP A 241 -8.75 -2.32 17.84
N ASP A 242 -9.50 -2.46 18.93
CA ASP A 242 -10.44 -1.42 19.37
C ASP A 242 -9.72 -0.10 19.69
N SER A 243 -8.48 -0.16 20.17
CA SER A 243 -7.66 1.03 20.38
C SER A 243 -7.37 1.75 19.06
N PHE A 244 -7.06 1.02 17.99
CA PHE A 244 -6.83 1.62 16.67
C PHE A 244 -8.08 2.35 16.16
N ARG A 245 -9.25 1.70 16.22
CA ARG A 245 -10.52 2.33 15.80
C ARG A 245 -10.88 3.53 16.65
N ARG A 246 -10.66 3.45 17.97
CA ARG A 246 -10.93 4.55 18.90
C ARG A 246 -10.08 5.78 18.59
N LEU A 247 -8.79 5.58 18.35
CA LEU A 247 -7.87 6.66 17.98
C LEU A 247 -8.29 7.33 16.67
N LEU A 248 -8.65 6.53 15.65
CA LEU A 248 -9.13 7.06 14.37
C LEU A 248 -10.44 7.84 14.52
N SER A 249 -11.39 7.33 15.31
CA SER A 249 -12.63 8.04 15.62
C SER A 249 -12.37 9.40 16.27
N TRP A 250 -11.40 9.51 17.19
CA TRP A 250 -11.01 10.81 17.75
C TRP A 250 -10.35 11.71 16.71
N ALA A 251 -9.52 11.15 15.82
CA ALA A 251 -8.92 11.91 14.73
C ALA A 251 -10.01 12.45 13.76
N ASP A 252 -11.05 11.66 13.50
CA ASP A 252 -12.21 12.07 12.69
C ASP A 252 -13.05 13.16 13.35
N GLU A 253 -13.20 13.14 14.68
CA GLU A 253 -13.88 14.19 15.44
C GLU A 253 -13.10 15.52 15.41
N LEU A 254 -11.77 15.45 15.39
CA LEU A 254 -10.88 16.61 15.53
C LEU A 254 -10.43 17.24 14.21
N ARG A 255 -10.45 16.49 13.10
CA ARG A 255 -9.99 17.00 11.80
C ARG A 255 -10.93 18.06 11.22
N ASP A 256 -10.34 18.96 10.45
CA ASP A 256 -11.01 20.02 9.71
C ASP A 256 -11.11 19.75 8.19
N ILE A 257 -10.39 18.73 7.70
CA ILE A 257 -10.37 18.32 6.29
C ILE A 257 -11.16 17.03 6.06
N GLY A 258 -11.76 16.92 4.88
CA GLY A 258 -12.37 15.67 4.41
C GLY A 258 -11.33 14.66 3.96
N ILE A 259 -11.53 13.37 4.25
CA ILE A 259 -10.64 12.29 3.80
C ILE A 259 -11.32 11.49 2.70
N ARG A 260 -10.79 11.59 1.48
CA ARG A 260 -11.19 10.76 0.34
C ARG A 260 -10.04 9.84 -0.07
N ALA A 261 -10.36 8.73 -0.71
CA ALA A 261 -9.37 7.78 -1.19
C ALA A 261 -9.01 8.03 -2.67
N ASN A 262 -7.81 7.59 -3.05
CA ASN A 262 -7.50 7.32 -4.45
C ASN A 262 -7.77 5.84 -4.68
N ALA A 263 -8.72 5.51 -5.55
CA ALA A 263 -9.12 4.14 -5.80
C ALA A 263 -9.47 3.99 -7.28
N ASP A 264 -8.79 3.05 -7.93
CA ASP A 264 -8.90 2.84 -9.37
C ASP A 264 -9.67 1.54 -9.68
N THR A 265 -9.75 0.61 -8.73
CA THR A 265 -10.46 -0.67 -8.86
C THR A 265 -11.60 -0.82 -7.83
N PRO A 266 -12.57 -1.71 -8.08
CA PRO A 266 -13.61 -2.05 -7.09
C PRO A 266 -13.03 -2.51 -5.74
N ALA A 267 -11.97 -3.33 -5.76
CA ALA A 267 -11.32 -3.81 -4.55
C ALA A 267 -10.69 -2.67 -3.72
N ASP A 268 -10.09 -1.69 -4.38
CA ASP A 268 -9.55 -0.49 -3.72
C ASP A 268 -10.68 0.34 -3.10
N ALA A 269 -11.79 0.51 -3.82
CA ALA A 269 -12.96 1.26 -3.34
C ALA A 269 -13.61 0.58 -2.13
N GLU A 270 -13.74 -0.75 -2.13
CA GLU A 270 -14.24 -1.50 -0.97
C GLU A 270 -13.32 -1.31 0.23
N THR A 271 -12.01 -1.34 0.02
CA THR A 271 -11.02 -1.13 1.07
C THR A 271 -11.12 0.28 1.62
N ALA A 272 -11.18 1.30 0.75
CA ALA A 272 -11.42 2.68 1.15
C ALA A 272 -12.70 2.84 1.98
N ARG A 273 -13.78 2.16 1.58
CA ARG A 273 -15.06 2.18 2.30
C ARG A 273 -14.96 1.53 3.68
N LYS A 274 -14.21 0.43 3.82
CA LYS A 274 -13.93 -0.22 5.12
C LYS A 274 -13.16 0.67 6.09
N PHE A 275 -12.35 1.60 5.57
CA PHE A 275 -11.66 2.64 6.34
C PHE A 275 -12.45 3.96 6.41
N GLU A 276 -13.76 3.92 6.15
CA GLU A 276 -14.68 5.06 6.29
C GLU A 276 -14.30 6.29 5.44
N ALA A 277 -13.62 6.07 4.31
CA ALA A 277 -13.33 7.14 3.36
C ALA A 277 -14.63 7.85 2.92
N GLN A 278 -14.60 9.18 2.88
CA GLN A 278 -15.76 10.03 2.62
C GLN A 278 -16.02 10.24 1.12
N GLY A 279 -15.48 9.38 0.28
CA GLY A 279 -15.58 9.44 -1.18
C GLY A 279 -14.28 9.05 -1.87
N ILE A 280 -14.30 9.08 -3.20
CA ILE A 280 -13.10 8.95 -4.02
C ILE A 280 -12.68 10.34 -4.50
N GLY A 281 -11.43 10.72 -4.21
CA GLY A 281 -10.84 12.00 -4.60
C GLY A 281 -10.14 11.93 -5.95
N LEU A 282 -9.72 10.73 -6.36
CA LEU A 282 -9.10 10.46 -7.64
C LEU A 282 -9.31 8.99 -8.01
N CYS A 283 -10.08 8.76 -9.06
CA CYS A 283 -10.14 7.50 -9.79
C CYS A 283 -9.45 7.69 -11.14
N ARG A 284 -8.37 6.94 -11.38
CA ARG A 284 -7.58 6.99 -12.61
C ARG A 284 -8.14 6.01 -13.62
N THR A 285 -8.74 6.54 -14.68
CA THR A 285 -9.35 5.72 -15.73
C THR A 285 -8.34 4.92 -16.55
N GLU A 286 -7.07 5.33 -16.55
CA GLU A 286 -5.98 4.65 -17.26
C GLU A 286 -5.82 3.19 -16.85
N HIS A 287 -5.91 2.93 -15.54
CA HIS A 287 -5.71 1.60 -14.98
C HIS A 287 -6.78 0.62 -15.44
N MET A 288 -7.96 1.12 -15.82
CA MET A 288 -9.07 0.33 -16.36
C MET A 288 -8.85 -0.12 -17.82
N PHE A 289 -7.77 0.32 -18.50
CA PHE A 289 -7.47 -0.05 -19.89
C PHE A 289 -6.31 -1.04 -20.03
N PHE A 290 -5.63 -1.38 -18.94
CA PHE A 290 -4.45 -2.26 -18.99
C PHE A 290 -4.79 -3.76 -19.01
N ASP A 291 -6.05 -4.16 -18.87
CA ASP A 291 -6.46 -5.56 -19.07
C ASP A 291 -6.22 -6.02 -20.51
N GLU A 292 -5.85 -7.29 -20.73
CA GLU A 292 -5.41 -7.78 -22.05
C GLU A 292 -6.45 -7.57 -23.15
N ASP A 293 -7.72 -7.89 -22.86
CA ASP A 293 -8.81 -7.73 -23.82
C ASP A 293 -9.03 -6.25 -24.19
N ARG A 294 -8.83 -5.34 -23.23
CA ARG A 294 -9.02 -3.90 -23.40
C ARG A 294 -7.84 -3.26 -24.11
N LEU A 295 -6.63 -3.74 -23.81
CA LEU A 295 -5.39 -3.26 -24.38
C LEU A 295 -5.35 -3.47 -25.90
N ILE A 296 -5.90 -4.58 -26.39
CA ILE A 296 -6.05 -4.83 -27.83
C ILE A 296 -6.93 -3.75 -28.47
N VAL A 297 -8.11 -3.49 -27.91
CA VAL A 297 -9.04 -2.47 -28.44
C VAL A 297 -8.46 -1.06 -28.34
N MET A 298 -7.74 -0.74 -27.26
CA MET A 298 -7.03 0.52 -27.11
C MET A 298 -5.97 0.69 -28.21
N ARG A 299 -5.22 -0.37 -28.53
CA ARG A 299 -4.25 -0.35 -29.62
C ARG A 299 -4.92 -0.21 -30.98
N GLU A 300 -6.05 -0.87 -31.23
CA GLU A 300 -6.84 -0.64 -32.45
C GLU A 300 -7.23 0.83 -32.60
N MET A 301 -7.69 1.48 -31.52
CA MET A 301 -8.01 2.91 -31.51
C MET A 301 -6.79 3.77 -31.84
N ILE A 302 -5.61 3.47 -31.27
CA ILE A 302 -4.37 4.20 -31.54
C ILE A 302 -3.96 4.11 -33.02
N PHE A 303 -4.25 2.97 -33.68
CA PHE A 303 -3.87 2.70 -35.06
C PHE A 303 -4.96 3.06 -36.09
N ALA A 304 -6.15 3.46 -35.65
CA ALA A 304 -7.22 3.90 -36.54
C ALA A 304 -6.82 5.18 -37.31
N ASP A 305 -7.19 5.22 -38.59
CA ASP A 305 -6.81 6.29 -39.51
C ASP A 305 -7.86 7.40 -39.58
N THR A 306 -9.13 7.06 -39.35
CA THR A 306 -10.25 8.02 -39.38
C THR A 306 -10.89 8.20 -38.00
N PRO A 307 -11.52 9.37 -37.74
CA PRO A 307 -12.35 9.56 -36.54
C PRO A 307 -13.45 8.51 -36.39
N GLN A 308 -14.03 8.05 -37.49
CA GLN A 308 -15.09 7.05 -37.50
C GLN A 308 -14.58 5.68 -37.03
N ASP A 309 -13.40 5.27 -37.50
CA ASP A 309 -12.77 4.01 -37.07
C ASP A 309 -12.38 4.07 -35.59
N ARG A 310 -11.87 5.22 -35.12
CA ARG A 310 -11.59 5.44 -33.69
C ARG A 310 -12.86 5.33 -32.84
N ALA A 311 -13.95 5.97 -33.26
CA ALA A 311 -15.22 5.89 -32.56
C ALA A 311 -15.76 4.44 -32.50
N ALA A 312 -15.57 3.66 -33.56
CA ALA A 312 -15.96 2.25 -33.57
C ALA A 312 -15.15 1.40 -32.57
N ALA A 313 -13.83 1.63 -32.47
CA ALA A 313 -12.99 0.97 -31.45
C ALA A 313 -13.39 1.42 -30.03
N LEU A 314 -13.63 2.72 -29.81
CA LEU A 314 -14.07 3.26 -28.53
C LEU A 314 -15.45 2.73 -28.10
N ALA A 315 -16.36 2.49 -29.04
CA ALA A 315 -17.67 1.88 -28.75
C ALA A 315 -17.55 0.45 -28.18
N ARG A 316 -16.45 -0.26 -28.45
CA ARG A 316 -16.15 -1.57 -27.83
C ARG A 316 -15.63 -1.41 -26.40
N LEU A 317 -14.92 -0.33 -26.09
CA LEU A 317 -14.43 -0.02 -24.74
C LEU A 317 -15.53 0.54 -23.82
N LEU A 318 -16.50 1.26 -24.39
CA LEU A 318 -17.61 1.88 -23.66
C LEU A 318 -18.31 0.92 -22.67
N PRO A 319 -18.82 -0.27 -23.06
CA PRO A 319 -19.52 -1.15 -22.13
C PRO A 319 -18.59 -1.66 -21.02
N MET A 320 -17.33 -1.93 -21.33
CA MET A 320 -16.36 -2.43 -20.36
C MET A 320 -16.07 -1.38 -19.27
N GLN A 321 -15.87 -0.12 -19.67
CA GLN A 321 -15.63 0.97 -18.74
C GLN A 321 -16.89 1.35 -17.96
N ARG A 322 -18.06 1.31 -18.60
CA ARG A 322 -19.34 1.53 -17.91
C ARG A 322 -19.54 0.51 -16.79
N ASP A 323 -19.27 -0.77 -17.04
CA ASP A 323 -19.46 -1.83 -16.06
C ASP A 323 -18.51 -1.66 -14.85
N ASP A 324 -17.29 -1.15 -15.06
CA ASP A 324 -16.39 -0.79 -13.95
C ASP A 324 -16.94 0.36 -13.11
N PHE A 325 -17.46 1.41 -13.76
CA PHE A 325 -18.06 2.54 -13.06
C PHE A 325 -19.34 2.14 -12.31
N VAL A 326 -20.17 1.24 -12.86
CA VAL A 326 -21.35 0.72 -12.16
C VAL A 326 -20.93 0.06 -10.85
N GLN A 327 -19.91 -0.82 -10.88
CA GLN A 327 -19.39 -1.47 -9.68
C GLN A 327 -18.83 -0.44 -8.68
N LEU A 328 -18.02 0.52 -9.17
CA LEU A 328 -17.45 1.57 -8.33
C LEU A 328 -18.53 2.41 -7.65
N PHE A 329 -19.58 2.79 -8.37
CA PHE A 329 -20.69 3.58 -7.84
C PHE A 329 -21.56 2.78 -6.87
N GLU A 330 -21.75 1.48 -7.11
CA GLU A 330 -22.46 0.61 -6.16
C GLU A 330 -21.72 0.50 -4.82
N ILE A 331 -20.39 0.42 -4.83
CA ILE A 331 -19.58 0.38 -3.61
C ILE A 331 -19.62 1.73 -2.87
N MET A 332 -19.57 2.83 -3.62
CA MET A 332 -19.50 4.19 -3.09
C MET A 332 -20.87 4.89 -3.00
N GLN A 333 -21.96 4.13 -2.90
CA GLN A 333 -23.31 4.67 -2.80
C GLN A 333 -23.44 5.74 -1.71
N GLY A 334 -24.04 6.88 -2.09
CA GLY A 334 -24.24 8.03 -1.21
C GLY A 334 -22.98 8.87 -0.95
N LEU A 335 -21.85 8.54 -1.57
CA LEU A 335 -20.61 9.31 -1.50
C LEU A 335 -20.22 9.90 -2.86
N PRO A 336 -19.45 10.99 -2.88
CA PRO A 336 -18.92 11.55 -4.12
C PRO A 336 -17.74 10.73 -4.68
N VAL A 337 -17.66 10.66 -6.01
CA VAL A 337 -16.60 9.93 -6.72
C VAL A 337 -16.02 10.83 -7.82
N CYS A 338 -14.78 11.27 -7.61
CA CYS A 338 -14.03 12.07 -8.57
C CYS A 338 -13.25 11.17 -9.54
N ILE A 339 -13.61 11.26 -10.83
CA ILE A 339 -13.07 10.45 -11.91
C ILE A 339 -12.21 11.35 -12.80
N ARG A 340 -10.93 11.00 -12.91
CA ARG A 340 -10.01 11.68 -13.82
C ARG A 340 -10.08 11.05 -15.20
N LEU A 341 -10.36 11.88 -16.20
CA LEU A 341 -10.33 11.46 -17.60
C LEU A 341 -8.92 11.07 -18.03
N PHE A 342 -8.83 10.46 -19.21
CA PHE A 342 -7.60 9.89 -19.75
C PHE A 342 -6.44 10.92 -19.78
N ASP A 343 -5.34 10.56 -19.13
CA ASP A 343 -4.13 11.35 -18.89
C ASP A 343 -2.86 10.91 -19.64
N PRO A 344 -2.57 9.62 -19.90
CA PRO A 344 -1.26 9.16 -20.36
C PRO A 344 -1.11 9.39 -21.87
N PRO A 345 0.12 9.54 -22.36
CA PRO A 345 0.39 9.56 -23.78
C PRO A 345 0.15 8.17 -24.40
N LEU A 346 -0.29 8.15 -25.66
CA LEU A 346 -0.70 6.92 -26.34
C LEU A 346 0.43 5.88 -26.46
N HIS A 347 1.70 6.30 -26.49
CA HIS A 347 2.83 5.38 -26.59
C HIS A 347 3.00 4.49 -25.36
N GLU A 348 2.44 4.84 -24.20
CA GLU A 348 2.48 3.98 -23.00
C GLU A 348 1.69 2.67 -23.17
N PHE A 349 0.75 2.60 -24.13
CA PHE A 349 -0.03 1.39 -24.43
C PHE A 349 0.61 0.52 -25.52
N LEU A 350 1.71 0.98 -26.11
CA LEU A 350 2.40 0.29 -27.19
C LEU A 350 3.51 -0.64 -26.65
N PRO A 351 3.68 -1.85 -27.22
CA PRO A 351 4.79 -2.71 -26.89
C PRO A 351 6.14 -2.05 -27.21
N GLN A 352 7.12 -2.19 -26.32
CA GLN A 352 8.48 -1.71 -26.59
C GLN A 352 9.38 -2.78 -27.23
N SER A 353 9.03 -4.07 -27.08
CA SER A 353 9.81 -5.16 -27.63
C SER A 353 9.49 -5.36 -29.12
N ARG A 354 10.50 -5.76 -29.90
CA ARG A 354 10.31 -6.07 -31.32
C ARG A 354 9.36 -7.26 -31.55
N GLU A 355 9.31 -8.18 -30.60
CA GLU A 355 8.37 -9.31 -30.59
C GLU A 355 6.94 -8.82 -30.37
N GLY A 356 6.70 -7.99 -29.34
CA GLY A 356 5.38 -7.42 -29.09
C GLY A 356 4.88 -6.52 -30.22
N LEU A 357 5.77 -5.78 -30.90
CA LEU A 357 5.41 -5.03 -32.11
C LEU A 357 5.03 -5.95 -33.28
N ARG A 358 5.62 -7.15 -33.39
CA ARG A 358 5.22 -8.16 -34.38
C ARG A 358 3.85 -8.73 -34.07
N GLU A 359 3.61 -9.13 -32.83
CA GLU A 359 2.30 -9.62 -32.38
C GLU A 359 1.21 -8.56 -32.61
N LEU A 360 1.52 -7.29 -32.35
CA LEU A 360 0.60 -6.20 -32.60
C LEU A 360 0.30 -6.03 -34.09
N ALA A 361 1.30 -6.16 -34.95
CA ALA A 361 1.12 -6.09 -36.40
C ALA A 361 0.23 -7.22 -36.92
N GLU A 362 0.41 -8.43 -36.40
CA GLU A 362 -0.45 -9.58 -36.71
C GLU A 362 -1.89 -9.36 -36.21
N ALA A 363 -2.06 -8.87 -34.98
CA ALA A 363 -3.38 -8.61 -34.38
C ALA A 363 -4.17 -7.52 -35.13
N LEU A 364 -3.49 -6.50 -35.64
CA LEU A 364 -4.11 -5.39 -36.38
C LEU A 364 -4.25 -5.65 -37.89
N ASP A 365 -3.75 -6.79 -38.38
CA ASP A 365 -3.64 -7.10 -39.82
C ASP A 365 -2.93 -5.99 -40.61
N ARG A 366 -1.81 -5.48 -40.05
CA ARG A 366 -1.01 -4.40 -40.66
C ARG A 366 0.45 -4.80 -40.86
N PRO A 367 1.15 -4.23 -41.86
CA PRO A 367 2.58 -4.46 -42.03
C PRO A 367 3.38 -4.02 -40.79
N LEU A 368 4.31 -4.87 -40.33
CA LEU A 368 5.18 -4.54 -39.19
C LEU A 368 5.93 -3.21 -39.37
N SER A 369 6.33 -2.88 -40.60
CA SER A 369 6.99 -1.60 -40.92
C SER A 369 6.10 -0.39 -40.62
N GLU A 370 4.79 -0.51 -40.81
CA GLU A 370 3.83 0.55 -40.50
C GLU A 370 3.63 0.69 -38.99
N VAL A 371 3.54 -0.43 -38.28
CA VAL A 371 3.40 -0.48 -36.83
C VAL A 371 4.61 0.15 -36.13
N VAL A 372 5.82 -0.24 -36.54
CA VAL A 372 7.07 0.33 -36.03
C VAL A 372 7.12 1.83 -36.29
N ARG A 373 6.84 2.27 -37.52
CA ARG A 373 6.86 3.69 -37.88
C ARG A 373 5.89 4.53 -37.05
N ARG A 374 4.68 4.02 -36.79
CA ARG A 374 3.68 4.75 -35.98
C ARG A 374 4.05 4.75 -34.49
N ALA A 375 4.59 3.65 -33.96
CA ALA A 375 5.09 3.61 -32.59
C ALA A 375 6.25 4.59 -32.36
N GLU A 376 7.20 4.65 -33.30
CA GLU A 376 8.29 5.64 -33.29
C GLU A 376 7.77 7.07 -33.41
N ALA A 377 6.76 7.33 -34.24
CA ALA A 377 6.16 8.66 -34.38
C ALA A 377 5.42 9.14 -33.11
N LEU A 378 4.86 8.21 -32.33
CA LEU A 378 4.22 8.51 -31.04
C LEU A 378 5.23 8.60 -29.89
N THR A 379 6.48 8.22 -30.12
CA THR A 379 7.52 8.23 -29.08
C THR A 379 7.96 9.67 -28.82
N GLU A 380 7.96 10.05 -27.54
CA GLU A 380 8.32 11.39 -27.11
C GLU A 380 9.61 11.38 -26.32
N VAL A 381 10.42 12.44 -26.48
CA VAL A 381 11.66 12.60 -25.71
C VAL A 381 11.36 12.81 -24.21
N ASN A 382 10.28 13.53 -23.89
CA ASN A 382 9.84 13.79 -22.51
C ASN A 382 8.34 13.53 -22.35
N PRO A 383 7.91 12.26 -22.18
CA PRO A 383 6.49 11.87 -22.10
C PRO A 383 5.68 12.60 -21.02
N MET A 384 6.31 12.97 -19.91
CA MET A 384 5.67 13.71 -18.82
C MET A 384 5.16 15.09 -19.26
N LEU A 385 5.78 15.70 -20.27
CA LEU A 385 5.45 17.04 -20.77
C LEU A 385 4.82 17.02 -22.17
N GLY A 386 4.53 15.84 -22.72
CA GLY A 386 4.14 15.64 -24.11
C GLY A 386 2.63 15.69 -24.37
N MET A 387 2.20 14.89 -25.35
CA MET A 387 0.85 14.83 -25.90
C MET A 387 -0.04 13.91 -25.05
N ARG A 388 -0.54 14.48 -23.95
CA ARG A 388 -1.23 13.74 -22.88
C ARG A 388 -2.31 14.62 -22.21
N GLY A 389 -3.16 14.03 -21.38
CA GLY A 389 -4.21 14.74 -20.63
C GLY A 389 -5.14 15.57 -21.52
N VAL A 390 -5.50 16.79 -21.06
CA VAL A 390 -6.41 17.68 -21.80
C VAL A 390 -5.99 17.92 -23.25
N ARG A 391 -4.69 17.93 -23.54
CA ARG A 391 -4.16 18.15 -24.89
C ARG A 391 -4.58 17.03 -25.83
N LEU A 392 -4.54 15.80 -25.33
CA LEU A 392 -4.99 14.63 -26.05
C LEU A 392 -6.52 14.64 -26.20
N GLY A 393 -7.25 14.99 -25.14
CA GLY A 393 -8.71 15.17 -25.20
C GLY A 393 -9.17 16.22 -26.21
N VAL A 394 -8.41 17.31 -26.40
CA VAL A 394 -8.72 18.33 -27.41
C VAL A 394 -8.47 17.84 -28.85
N VAL A 395 -7.43 17.02 -29.07
CA VAL A 395 -7.10 16.51 -30.40
C VAL A 395 -7.92 15.28 -30.79
N LEU A 396 -8.25 14.44 -29.81
CA LEU A 396 -9.04 13.21 -29.94
C LEU A 396 -10.24 13.28 -28.98
N PRO A 397 -11.23 14.14 -29.26
CA PRO A 397 -12.38 14.35 -28.37
C PRO A 397 -13.20 13.08 -28.15
N GLU A 398 -13.15 12.14 -29.10
CA GLU A 398 -13.91 10.90 -29.04
C GLU A 398 -13.56 10.07 -27.80
N ILE A 399 -12.32 10.18 -27.29
CA ILE A 399 -11.88 9.50 -26.06
C ILE A 399 -12.68 10.04 -24.87
N TYR A 400 -12.74 11.36 -24.69
CA TYR A 400 -13.46 11.97 -23.57
C TYR A 400 -14.97 11.80 -23.71
N ASP A 401 -15.51 11.90 -24.93
CA ASP A 401 -16.93 11.64 -25.18
C ASP A 401 -17.34 10.24 -24.71
N MET A 402 -16.55 9.22 -25.07
CA MET A 402 -16.78 7.84 -24.63
C MET A 402 -16.71 7.70 -23.11
N GLN A 403 -15.70 8.28 -22.46
CA GLN A 403 -15.55 8.21 -21.00
C GLN A 403 -16.70 8.90 -20.28
N VAL A 404 -17.07 10.10 -20.72
CA VAL A 404 -18.17 10.88 -20.13
C VAL A 404 -19.50 10.14 -20.32
N GLN A 405 -19.72 9.54 -21.50
CA GLN A 405 -20.88 8.68 -21.74
C GLN A 405 -20.89 7.48 -20.77
N ALA A 406 -19.77 6.77 -20.61
CA ALA A 406 -19.65 5.65 -19.68
C ALA A 406 -20.01 6.06 -18.24
N ILE A 407 -19.50 7.21 -17.78
CA ILE A 407 -19.74 7.75 -16.43
C ILE A 407 -21.24 8.04 -16.22
N PHE A 408 -21.88 8.75 -17.16
CA PHE A 408 -23.29 9.09 -17.00
C PHE A 408 -24.22 7.89 -17.17
N GLU A 409 -23.95 6.97 -18.10
CA GLU A 409 -24.70 5.72 -18.22
C GLU A 409 -24.60 4.90 -16.92
N ALA A 410 -23.40 4.73 -16.37
CA ALA A 410 -23.19 4.01 -15.13
C ALA A 410 -23.86 4.70 -13.93
N THR A 411 -23.87 6.04 -13.89
CA THR A 411 -24.55 6.80 -12.83
C THR A 411 -26.05 6.54 -12.85
N LEU A 412 -26.67 6.58 -14.04
CA LEU A 412 -28.10 6.32 -14.22
C LEU A 412 -28.46 4.87 -13.87
N GLU A 413 -27.60 3.91 -14.22
CA GLU A 413 -27.82 2.50 -13.91
C GLU A 413 -27.69 2.22 -12.41
N SER A 414 -26.63 2.73 -11.77
CA SER A 414 -26.39 2.56 -10.34
C SER A 414 -27.48 3.23 -9.49
N ALA A 415 -27.97 4.40 -9.90
CA ALA A 415 -29.06 5.10 -9.23
C ALA A 415 -30.38 4.32 -9.18
N ARG A 416 -30.59 3.34 -10.08
CA ARG A 416 -31.78 2.44 -10.02
C ARG A 416 -31.65 1.39 -8.92
N ARG A 417 -30.43 1.12 -8.45
CA ARG A 417 -30.10 0.00 -7.54
C ARG A 417 -29.83 0.47 -6.10
N GLY A 418 -29.70 1.76 -5.84
CA GLY A 418 -29.41 2.28 -4.50
C GLY A 418 -29.38 3.80 -4.41
N ALA A 419 -28.68 4.32 -3.39
CA ALA A 419 -28.53 5.76 -3.20
C ALA A 419 -27.71 6.37 -4.34
N PRO A 420 -28.10 7.56 -4.85
CA PRO A 420 -27.38 8.20 -5.94
C PRO A 420 -25.96 8.56 -5.53
N VAL A 421 -25.03 8.35 -6.45
CA VAL A 421 -23.65 8.83 -6.37
C VAL A 421 -23.57 10.21 -7.03
N VAL A 422 -22.67 11.07 -6.53
CA VAL A 422 -22.33 12.32 -7.19
C VAL A 422 -21.05 12.10 -8.01
N PRO A 423 -21.14 11.88 -9.33
CA PRO A 423 -19.96 11.79 -10.17
C PRO A 423 -19.36 13.19 -10.35
N GLU A 424 -18.07 13.31 -10.04
CA GLU A 424 -17.27 14.51 -10.27
C GLU A 424 -16.28 14.20 -11.41
N ILE A 425 -16.30 14.96 -12.50
CA ILE A 425 -15.43 14.71 -13.66
C ILE A 425 -14.24 15.67 -13.60
N MET A 426 -13.03 15.12 -13.60
CA MET A 426 -11.79 15.88 -13.53
C MET A 426 -11.00 15.78 -14.84
N ILE A 427 -10.70 16.93 -15.43
CA ILE A 427 -9.86 17.03 -16.64
C ILE A 427 -8.39 17.16 -16.21
N PRO A 428 -7.50 16.24 -16.62
CA PRO A 428 -6.09 16.28 -16.26
C PRO A 428 -5.28 17.33 -17.01
N LEU A 429 -4.21 17.82 -16.37
CA LEU A 429 -3.14 18.59 -17.01
C LEU A 429 -3.53 19.94 -17.65
N VAL A 430 -4.61 20.55 -17.16
CA VAL A 430 -5.05 21.89 -17.57
C VAL A 430 -4.04 22.96 -17.16
N SER A 431 -3.67 23.81 -18.12
CA SER A 431 -2.76 24.94 -17.93
C SER A 431 -3.41 26.29 -18.23
N ALA A 432 -4.46 26.32 -19.06
CA ALA A 432 -5.21 27.51 -19.41
C ALA A 432 -6.72 27.26 -19.34
N ARG A 433 -7.47 28.28 -18.91
CA ARG A 433 -8.95 28.24 -18.85
C ARG A 433 -9.57 27.78 -20.18
N ARG A 434 -8.98 28.19 -21.30
CA ARG A 434 -9.50 27.86 -22.64
C ARG A 434 -9.48 26.35 -22.93
N GLU A 435 -8.53 25.60 -22.36
CA GLU A 435 -8.44 24.15 -22.56
C GLU A 435 -9.61 23.39 -21.93
N VAL A 436 -10.29 23.99 -20.94
CA VAL A 436 -11.49 23.43 -20.29
C VAL A 436 -12.78 23.86 -20.98
N GLU A 437 -12.76 24.99 -21.69
CA GLU A 437 -13.93 25.51 -22.42
C GLU A 437 -14.13 24.85 -23.79
N LEU A 438 -13.08 24.26 -24.35
CA LEU A 438 -13.10 23.47 -25.58
C LEU A 438 -13.65 22.07 -25.27
#